data_AF-A0A626NC05-F1
#
_entry.id   AF-A0A626NC05-F1
#
_cell.length_a   1.000
_cell.length_b   1.000
_cell.length_c   1.000
_cell.angle_alpha   90.00
_cell.angle_beta   90.00
_cell.angle_gamma   90.00
#
_symmetry.space_group_name_H-M   'P 1'
#
loop_
_entity.id
_entity.type
_entity.pdbx_description
1 polymer ?
#
loop_
_entity_poly.entity_id
_entity_poly.type
_entity_poly.pdbx_seq_one_letter_code
_entity_poly.pdbx_strand_id
1 'polypeptide(L)'
;MQASFYEYLQNPKICELFLCKDEKQADLLAQVSRFKGLKTFVLPDFRAQFGDDLRAFSKELFDLCKILNAYHKEEEKKILISPLNTVLKKLPSKKHLQNYHIDKKQNFDLKCFEDEISRLGYEFVDIVQDKGEISIRADIIDIFCINEENPIRILLFGEEIESIRYFDLQSQKSIPNELEHFEICPFLKYFDKENYEIFKDKLEDFQSDTLIHDINSLGFWCIDDFFDYLELDFLACEKFDINEYEKDISFVNAKILP
;
A
#
# COMPACT_ATOMS: atom_id res chain seq x y z
N MET A 1 -27.76 -1.87 7.82
CA MET A 1 -26.38 -2.09 7.33
C MET A 1 -25.78 -3.39 7.84
N GLN A 2 -25.35 -3.52 9.10
CA GLN A 2 -24.65 -4.75 9.58
C GLN A 2 -25.48 -6.04 9.44
N ALA A 3 -26.78 -6.00 9.79
CA ALA A 3 -27.67 -7.16 9.64
C ALA A 3 -27.85 -7.56 8.17
N SER A 4 -28.20 -6.61 7.30
CA SER A 4 -28.31 -6.82 5.85
C SER A 4 -27.02 -7.35 5.24
N PHE A 5 -25.86 -6.84 5.69
CA PHE A 5 -24.56 -7.29 5.20
C PHE A 5 -24.26 -8.72 5.67
N TYR A 6 -24.55 -9.03 6.93
CA TYR A 6 -24.45 -10.39 7.46
C TYR A 6 -25.34 -11.38 6.68
N GLU A 7 -26.58 -10.99 6.38
CA GLU A 7 -27.50 -11.79 5.57
C GLU A 7 -26.96 -11.99 4.16
N TYR A 8 -26.45 -10.94 3.52
CA TYR A 8 -25.80 -11.02 2.22
C TYR A 8 -24.60 -11.97 2.21
N LEU A 9 -23.77 -11.96 3.25
CA LEU A 9 -22.64 -12.86 3.38
C LEU A 9 -23.04 -14.34 3.57
N GLN A 10 -24.32 -14.66 3.76
CA GLN A 10 -24.80 -16.06 3.68
C GLN A 10 -24.85 -16.58 2.24
N ASN A 11 -24.82 -15.69 1.23
CA ASN A 11 -24.87 -16.10 -0.16
C ASN A 11 -23.59 -16.83 -0.59
N PRO A 12 -23.69 -17.85 -1.47
CA PRO A 12 -22.53 -18.61 -1.93
C PRO A 12 -21.56 -17.74 -2.74
N LYS A 13 -22.12 -16.82 -3.55
CA LYS A 13 -21.37 -15.83 -4.31
C LYS A 13 -21.40 -14.50 -3.56
N ILE A 14 -20.24 -14.08 -3.08
CA ILE A 14 -20.00 -12.74 -2.54
C ILE A 14 -19.23 -11.92 -3.58
N CYS A 15 -19.51 -10.63 -3.63
CA CYS A 15 -18.77 -9.67 -4.43
C CYS A 15 -17.34 -9.51 -3.89
N GLU A 16 -16.44 -9.02 -4.74
CA GLU A 16 -15.04 -8.84 -4.41
C GLU A 16 -14.80 -7.55 -3.61
N LEU A 17 -15.53 -6.50 -3.96
CA LEU A 17 -15.43 -5.17 -3.36
C LEU A 17 -16.74 -4.75 -2.70
N PHE A 18 -16.66 -4.17 -1.50
CA PHE A 18 -17.80 -3.60 -0.80
C PHE A 18 -17.53 -2.13 -0.45
N LEU A 19 -18.42 -1.26 -0.92
CA LEU A 19 -18.26 0.19 -0.81
C LEU A 19 -19.00 0.72 0.40
N CYS A 20 -18.35 1.62 1.12
CA CYS A 20 -18.91 2.30 2.29
C CYS A 20 -18.63 3.80 2.24
N LYS A 21 -19.28 4.56 3.13
CA LYS A 21 -19.14 6.02 3.20
C LYS A 21 -17.79 6.43 3.79
N ASP A 22 -17.42 5.84 4.91
CA ASP A 22 -16.31 6.28 5.75
C ASP A 22 -15.67 5.11 6.50
N GLU A 23 -14.56 5.40 7.20
CA GLU A 23 -13.83 4.41 7.99
C GLU A 23 -14.68 3.75 9.07
N LYS A 24 -15.61 4.49 9.69
CA LYS A 24 -16.47 3.95 10.75
C LYS A 24 -17.39 2.87 10.20
N GLN A 25 -17.98 3.08 9.03
CA GLN A 25 -18.76 2.05 8.35
C GLN A 25 -17.88 0.89 7.90
N ALA A 26 -16.69 1.18 7.36
CA ALA A 26 -15.73 0.17 6.94
C ALA A 26 -15.38 -0.79 8.08
N ASP A 27 -15.13 -0.27 9.28
CA ASP A 27 -14.86 -1.06 10.49
C ASP A 27 -16.04 -1.95 10.90
N LEU A 28 -17.26 -1.41 10.87
CA LEU A 28 -18.47 -2.16 11.21
C LEU A 28 -18.71 -3.32 10.24
N LEU A 29 -18.48 -3.10 8.95
CA LEU A 29 -18.58 -4.13 7.91
C LEU A 29 -17.45 -5.17 8.08
N ALA A 30 -16.24 -4.72 8.38
CA ALA A 30 -15.10 -5.60 8.57
C ALA A 30 -15.25 -6.53 9.77
N GLN A 31 -15.86 -6.04 10.87
CA GLN A 31 -16.21 -6.89 12.01
C GLN A 31 -17.17 -8.02 11.60
N VAL A 32 -18.17 -7.70 10.78
CA VAL A 32 -19.18 -8.66 10.30
C VAL A 32 -18.57 -9.70 9.36
N SER A 33 -17.73 -9.28 8.41
CA SER A 33 -17.07 -10.21 7.48
C SER A 33 -16.04 -11.11 8.16
N ARG A 34 -15.26 -10.57 9.11
CA ARG A 34 -14.33 -11.35 9.94
C ARG A 34 -15.07 -12.35 10.82
N PHE A 35 -16.21 -11.96 11.42
CA PHE A 35 -17.06 -12.88 12.19
C PHE A 35 -17.57 -14.05 11.33
N LYS A 36 -17.78 -13.82 10.02
CA LYS A 36 -18.12 -14.87 9.05
C LYS A 36 -16.94 -15.72 8.58
N GLY A 37 -15.72 -15.44 9.05
CA GLY A 37 -14.52 -16.17 8.69
C GLY A 37 -13.91 -15.77 7.35
N LEU A 38 -14.30 -14.62 6.78
CA LEU A 38 -13.69 -14.10 5.56
C LEU A 38 -12.40 -13.35 5.85
N LYS A 39 -11.38 -13.58 5.02
CA LYS A 39 -10.19 -12.72 4.99
C LYS A 39 -10.63 -11.33 4.53
N THR A 40 -10.45 -10.35 5.40
CA THR A 40 -11.06 -9.02 5.23
C THR A 40 -9.98 -7.96 5.18
N PHE A 41 -9.97 -7.23 4.07
CA PHE A 41 -9.06 -6.13 3.80
C PHE A 41 -9.86 -4.84 3.75
N VAL A 42 -9.40 -3.80 4.45
CA VAL A 42 -10.12 -2.52 4.56
C VAL A 42 -9.20 -1.42 4.10
N LEU A 43 -9.53 -0.74 3.00
CA LEU A 43 -8.75 0.40 2.54
C LEU A 43 -8.97 1.61 3.46
N PRO A 44 -7.92 2.43 3.72
CA PRO A 44 -8.07 3.69 4.44
C PRO A 44 -8.90 4.67 3.60
N ASP A 45 -9.45 5.72 4.22
CA ASP A 45 -10.01 6.84 3.46
C ASP A 45 -8.86 7.68 2.87
N PHE A 46 -8.51 7.44 1.61
CA PHE A 46 -7.45 8.16 0.93
C PHE A 46 -7.95 9.52 0.42
N ARG A 47 -7.69 10.54 1.25
CA ARG A 47 -8.27 11.90 1.14
C ARG A 47 -7.58 12.81 0.12
N ALA A 48 -6.35 12.49 -0.28
CA ALA A 48 -5.59 13.28 -1.23
C ALA A 48 -6.37 13.50 -2.53
N GLN A 49 -6.29 14.68 -3.11
CA GLN A 49 -6.85 15.01 -4.42
C GLN A 49 -5.74 15.09 -5.47
N PHE A 50 -6.12 14.98 -6.73
CA PHE A 50 -5.15 15.00 -7.83
C PHE A 50 -4.28 16.26 -7.76
N GLY A 51 -2.96 16.07 -7.71
CA GLY A 51 -1.96 17.14 -7.64
C GLY A 51 -1.57 17.58 -6.23
N ASP A 52 -2.24 17.07 -5.18
CA ASP A 52 -1.83 17.29 -3.79
C ASP A 52 -0.43 16.69 -3.52
N ASP A 53 0.31 17.32 -2.62
CA ASP A 53 1.55 16.77 -2.07
C ASP A 53 1.24 15.58 -1.14
N LEU A 54 1.63 14.39 -1.60
CA LEU A 54 1.33 13.11 -0.93
C LEU A 54 2.08 12.93 0.39
N ARG A 55 3.09 13.74 0.71
CA ARG A 55 3.77 13.65 2.01
C ARG A 55 2.85 13.98 3.17
N ALA A 56 1.84 14.82 2.95
CA ALA A 56 0.78 15.09 3.93
C ALA A 56 -0.19 13.90 4.13
N PHE A 57 -0.15 12.92 3.23
CA PHE A 57 -1.03 11.75 3.17
C PHE A 57 -0.22 10.43 3.14
N SER A 58 1.06 10.47 3.54
CA SER A 58 1.98 9.34 3.43
C SER A 58 1.47 8.14 4.22
N LYS A 59 0.89 8.39 5.39
CA LYS A 59 0.28 7.35 6.22
C LYS A 59 -0.84 6.63 5.48
N GLU A 60 -1.82 7.35 4.93
CA GLU A 60 -2.92 6.72 4.19
C GLU A 60 -2.42 5.99 2.95
N LEU A 61 -1.44 6.54 2.25
CA LEU A 61 -0.87 5.92 1.06
C LEU A 61 -0.10 4.63 1.39
N PHE A 62 0.69 4.63 2.46
CA PHE A 62 1.40 3.44 2.93
C PHE A 62 0.41 2.37 3.40
N ASP A 63 -0.62 2.75 4.16
CA ASP A 63 -1.66 1.83 4.62
C ASP A 63 -2.41 1.24 3.41
N LEU A 64 -2.75 2.05 2.41
CA LEU A 64 -3.38 1.62 1.16
C LEU A 64 -2.53 0.56 0.43
N CYS A 65 -1.25 0.87 0.17
CA CYS A 65 -0.33 -0.03 -0.53
C CYS A 65 -0.06 -1.32 0.27
N LYS A 66 0.12 -1.22 1.59
CA LYS A 66 0.23 -2.39 2.49
C LYS A 66 -1.00 -3.31 2.36
N ILE A 67 -2.20 -2.74 2.46
CA ILE A 67 -3.45 -3.52 2.44
C ILE A 67 -3.68 -4.14 1.07
N LEU A 68 -3.44 -3.40 -0.01
CA LEU A 68 -3.54 -3.94 -1.37
C LEU A 68 -2.50 -5.03 -1.63
N ASN A 69 -1.27 -4.88 -1.15
CA ASN A 69 -0.24 -5.91 -1.28
C ASN A 69 -0.67 -7.21 -0.60
N ALA A 70 -1.17 -7.12 0.65
CA ALA A 70 -1.69 -8.27 1.37
C ALA A 70 -2.94 -8.86 0.69
N TYR A 71 -3.85 -8.01 0.21
CA TYR A 71 -5.04 -8.44 -0.53
C TYR A 71 -4.67 -9.24 -1.78
N HIS A 72 -3.70 -8.79 -2.59
CA HIS A 72 -3.31 -9.46 -3.84
C HIS A 72 -2.56 -10.78 -3.64
N LYS A 73 -1.99 -11.00 -2.46
CA LYS A 73 -1.31 -12.24 -2.05
C LYS A 73 -2.25 -13.28 -1.45
N GLU A 74 -3.38 -12.85 -0.88
CA GLU A 74 -4.35 -13.76 -0.29
C GLU A 74 -5.03 -14.61 -1.38
N GLU A 75 -4.98 -15.94 -1.22
CA GLU A 75 -5.60 -16.90 -2.13
C GLU A 75 -6.91 -17.47 -1.58
N GLU A 76 -7.10 -17.37 -0.25
CA GLU A 76 -8.34 -17.79 0.40
C GLU A 76 -9.50 -16.85 0.05
N LYS A 77 -10.72 -17.27 0.44
CA LYS A 77 -11.93 -16.48 0.25
C LYS A 77 -11.80 -15.15 1.02
N LYS A 78 -11.72 -14.06 0.27
CA LYS A 78 -11.45 -12.71 0.76
C LYS A 78 -12.49 -11.69 0.31
N ILE A 79 -12.51 -10.55 0.97
CA ILE A 79 -13.33 -9.39 0.62
C ILE A 79 -12.52 -8.11 0.84
N LEU A 80 -12.65 -7.17 -0.09
CA LEU A 80 -12.11 -5.83 0.03
C LEU A 80 -13.25 -4.87 0.42
N ILE A 81 -13.04 -4.07 1.45
CA ILE A 81 -13.97 -3.04 1.90
C ILE A 81 -13.27 -1.70 1.72
N SER A 82 -13.96 -0.72 1.13
CA SER A 82 -13.36 0.59 0.87
C SER A 82 -14.37 1.72 1.02
N PRO A 83 -13.94 2.88 1.55
CA PRO A 83 -14.63 4.14 1.30
C PRO A 83 -14.73 4.40 -0.21
N LEU A 84 -15.88 4.89 -0.69
CA LEU A 84 -16.08 5.16 -2.12
C LEU A 84 -15.04 6.15 -2.67
N ASN A 85 -14.72 7.21 -1.92
CA ASN A 85 -13.75 8.23 -2.31
C ASN A 85 -12.34 7.68 -2.64
N THR A 86 -11.98 6.56 -2.03
CA THR A 86 -10.67 5.91 -2.25
C THR A 86 -10.64 5.19 -3.59
N VAL A 87 -11.63 4.35 -3.89
CA VAL A 87 -11.68 3.58 -5.15
C VAL A 87 -12.21 4.36 -6.35
N LEU A 88 -12.71 5.59 -6.16
CA LEU A 88 -12.93 6.52 -7.26
C LEU A 88 -11.62 6.94 -7.95
N LYS A 89 -10.48 6.74 -7.29
CA LYS A 89 -9.15 6.88 -7.85
C LYS A 89 -8.70 5.52 -8.38
N LYS A 90 -7.90 5.52 -9.44
CA LYS A 90 -7.21 4.31 -9.86
C LYS A 90 -6.13 3.99 -8.83
N LEU A 91 -6.03 2.73 -8.42
CA LEU A 91 -5.13 2.29 -7.35
C LEU A 91 -4.11 1.25 -7.87
N PRO A 92 -2.99 1.03 -7.14
CA PRO A 92 -2.05 -0.04 -7.45
C PRO A 92 -2.74 -1.41 -7.53
N SER A 93 -2.30 -2.27 -8.45
CA SER A 93 -2.82 -3.62 -8.64
C SER A 93 -1.71 -4.64 -8.39
N LYS A 94 -2.01 -5.94 -8.51
CA LYS A 94 -1.02 -7.00 -8.27
C LYS A 94 0.29 -6.81 -9.05
N LYS A 95 0.22 -6.33 -10.30
CA LYS A 95 1.43 -6.09 -11.12
C LYS A 95 2.28 -4.92 -10.62
N HIS A 96 1.69 -3.98 -9.88
CA HIS A 96 2.38 -2.83 -9.32
C HIS A 96 3.02 -3.15 -7.98
N LEU A 97 2.36 -3.94 -7.13
CA LEU A 97 2.81 -4.24 -5.78
C LEU A 97 3.65 -5.52 -5.73
N GLN A 98 4.68 -5.60 -6.57
CA GLN A 98 5.63 -6.71 -6.56
C GLN A 98 6.69 -6.48 -5.49
N ASN A 99 6.82 -7.43 -4.57
CA ASN A 99 7.75 -7.29 -3.46
C ASN A 99 9.18 -7.60 -3.89
N TYR A 100 10.11 -6.87 -3.29
CA TYR A 100 11.52 -7.20 -3.36
C TYR A 100 11.86 -8.15 -2.20
N HIS A 101 12.42 -9.31 -2.52
CA HIS A 101 12.68 -10.37 -1.54
C HIS A 101 14.15 -10.35 -1.11
N ILE A 102 14.38 -10.41 0.19
CA ILE A 102 15.71 -10.61 0.77
C ILE A 102 15.74 -11.95 1.49
N ASP A 103 16.67 -12.82 1.10
CA ASP A 103 16.99 -14.06 1.80
C ASP A 103 18.41 -13.97 2.36
N LYS A 104 18.60 -14.33 3.63
CA LYS A 104 19.89 -14.32 4.31
C LYS A 104 20.97 -15.14 3.57
N LYS A 105 20.58 -16.17 2.83
CA LYS A 105 21.50 -17.11 2.16
C LYS A 105 21.99 -16.62 0.80
N GLN A 106 21.50 -15.49 0.31
CA GLN A 106 21.90 -14.96 -1.00
C GLN A 106 23.09 -14.00 -0.90
N ASN A 107 23.86 -13.91 -1.97
CA ASN A 107 24.85 -12.84 -2.11
C ASN A 107 24.14 -11.49 -2.23
N PHE A 108 24.70 -10.48 -1.58
CA PHE A 108 24.14 -9.16 -1.47
C PHE A 108 25.00 -8.13 -2.22
N ASP A 109 24.47 -7.65 -3.34
CA ASP A 109 25.04 -6.50 -4.06
C ASP A 109 24.39 -5.22 -3.53
N LEU A 110 25.13 -4.49 -2.70
CA LEU A 110 24.66 -3.25 -2.07
C LEU A 110 24.25 -2.19 -3.09
N LYS A 111 24.97 -2.05 -4.21
CA LYS A 111 24.67 -1.02 -5.21
C LYS A 111 23.40 -1.36 -5.97
N CYS A 112 23.22 -2.63 -6.30
CA CYS A 112 21.99 -3.11 -6.92
C CYS A 112 20.80 -2.90 -5.98
N PHE A 113 20.98 -3.20 -4.69
CA PHE A 113 19.96 -2.99 -3.67
C PHE A 113 19.59 -1.52 -3.51
N GLU A 114 20.56 -0.60 -3.38
CA GLU A 114 20.31 0.84 -3.29
C GLU A 114 19.44 1.35 -4.46
N ASP A 115 19.79 0.94 -5.67
CA ASP A 115 19.10 1.30 -6.91
C ASP A 115 17.66 0.74 -6.96
N GLU A 116 17.45 -0.51 -6.54
CA GLU A 116 16.11 -1.12 -6.43
C GLU A 116 15.27 -0.42 -5.36
N ILE A 117 15.80 -0.17 -4.16
CA ILE A 117 15.06 0.44 -3.06
C ILE A 117 14.66 1.88 -3.35
N SER A 118 15.53 2.65 -4.01
CA SER A 118 15.18 3.98 -4.49
C SER A 118 13.98 3.95 -5.45
N ARG A 119 13.92 2.96 -6.35
CA ARG A 119 12.77 2.76 -7.26
C ARG A 119 11.49 2.33 -6.55
N LEU A 120 11.60 1.59 -5.45
CA LEU A 120 10.45 1.26 -4.60
C LEU A 120 9.88 2.50 -3.87
N GLY A 121 10.63 3.61 -3.91
CA GLY A 121 10.30 4.93 -3.37
C GLY A 121 10.55 5.07 -1.88
N TYR A 122 11.48 4.28 -1.33
CA TYR A 122 11.96 4.49 0.03
C TYR A 122 12.90 5.69 0.09
N GLU A 123 12.80 6.46 1.16
CA GLU A 123 13.60 7.65 1.40
C GLU A 123 14.89 7.31 2.15
N PHE A 124 16.02 7.76 1.63
CA PHE A 124 17.32 7.58 2.26
C PHE A 124 17.54 8.64 3.34
N VAL A 125 17.73 8.18 4.57
CA VAL A 125 17.89 9.00 5.77
C VAL A 125 19.10 8.56 6.60
N ASP A 126 19.58 9.44 7.47
CA ASP A 126 20.70 9.14 8.37
C ASP A 126 20.32 8.13 9.47
N ILE A 127 19.06 8.20 9.94
CA ILE A 127 18.51 7.36 11.00
C ILE A 127 17.04 7.09 10.67
N VAL A 128 16.66 5.82 10.59
CA VAL A 128 15.28 5.38 10.39
C VAL A 128 14.44 5.69 11.63
N GLN A 129 13.35 6.41 11.43
CA GLN A 129 12.38 6.86 12.42
C GLN A 129 10.94 6.47 12.05
N ASP A 130 10.61 6.37 10.76
CA ASP A 130 9.27 6.03 10.29
C ASP A 130 9.27 5.08 9.08
N LYS A 131 8.09 4.56 8.73
CA LYS A 131 7.89 3.69 7.57
C LYS A 131 8.26 4.41 6.28
N GLY A 132 8.74 3.63 5.31
CA GLY A 132 9.19 4.18 4.03
C GLY A 132 10.62 4.75 4.07
N GLU A 133 11.30 4.68 5.22
CA GLU A 133 12.68 5.15 5.35
C GLU A 133 13.69 4.00 5.30
N ILE A 134 14.88 4.31 4.79
CA ILE A 134 16.05 3.44 4.76
C ILE A 134 17.31 4.23 5.16
N SER A 135 18.21 3.59 5.92
CA SER A 135 19.55 4.10 6.21
C SER A 135 20.58 3.04 5.87
N ILE A 136 21.65 3.43 5.19
CA ILE A 136 22.77 2.55 4.82
C ILE A 136 24.05 3.15 5.38
N ARG A 137 24.73 2.41 6.27
CA ARG A 137 25.92 2.85 6.98
C ARG A 137 26.94 1.73 6.99
N ALA A 138 27.88 1.79 6.05
CA ALA A 138 28.90 0.76 5.84
C ALA A 138 28.28 -0.63 5.65
N ASP A 139 28.36 -1.47 6.67
CA ASP A 139 27.86 -2.84 6.72
C ASP A 139 26.48 -2.97 7.37
N ILE A 140 25.86 -1.88 7.81
CA ILE A 140 24.54 -1.87 8.44
C ILE A 140 23.52 -1.20 7.53
N ILE A 141 22.44 -1.91 7.24
CA ILE A 141 21.25 -1.37 6.56
C ILE A 141 20.09 -1.42 7.54
N ASP A 142 19.47 -0.27 7.80
CA ASP A 142 18.22 -0.17 8.53
C ASP A 142 17.11 0.21 7.55
N ILE A 143 16.00 -0.50 7.56
CA ILE A 143 14.86 -0.20 6.68
C ILE A 143 13.55 -0.40 7.44
N PHE A 144 12.62 0.54 7.33
CA PHE A 144 11.27 0.36 7.85
C PHE A 144 10.27 0.15 6.72
N CYS A 145 10.04 -1.12 6.39
CA CYS A 145 9.12 -1.53 5.34
C CYS A 145 7.67 -1.18 5.69
N ILE A 146 6.88 -0.70 4.72
CA ILE A 146 5.48 -0.33 4.98
C ILE A 146 4.62 -1.53 5.40
N ASN A 147 4.99 -2.73 4.94
CA ASN A 147 4.33 -4.00 5.24
C ASN A 147 4.75 -4.62 6.58
N GLU A 148 5.70 -4.02 7.30
CA GLU A 148 6.19 -4.51 8.58
C GLU A 148 5.67 -3.68 9.75
N GLU A 149 5.64 -4.29 10.94
CA GLU A 149 5.27 -3.61 12.19
C GLU A 149 6.50 -3.02 12.91
N ASN A 150 7.69 -3.58 12.67
CA ASN A 150 8.95 -3.08 13.22
C ASN A 150 9.97 -2.93 12.09
N PRO A 151 10.91 -1.97 12.20
CA PRO A 151 11.97 -1.83 11.21
C PRO A 151 12.96 -3.00 11.31
N ILE A 152 13.65 -3.25 10.21
CA ILE A 152 14.57 -4.37 10.03
C ILE A 152 15.98 -3.82 9.88
N ARG A 153 16.92 -4.45 10.58
CA ARG A 153 18.36 -4.24 10.45
C ARG A 153 18.98 -5.44 9.76
N ILE A 154 19.72 -5.18 8.70
CA ILE A 154 20.56 -6.13 7.98
C ILE A 154 22.01 -5.80 8.34
N LEU A 155 22.76 -6.80 8.81
CA LEU A 155 24.20 -6.72 8.99
C LEU A 155 24.88 -7.49 7.86
N LEU A 156 25.79 -6.84 7.17
CA LEU A 156 26.54 -7.39 6.04
C LEU A 156 27.96 -7.79 6.47
N PHE A 157 28.50 -8.81 5.84
CA PHE A 157 29.92 -9.17 5.92
C PHE A 157 30.47 -9.34 4.50
N GLY A 158 31.01 -8.27 3.93
CA GLY A 158 31.38 -8.23 2.52
C GLY A 158 30.15 -8.28 1.62
N GLU A 159 29.99 -9.37 0.85
CA GLU A 159 28.86 -9.61 -0.04
C GLU A 159 27.85 -10.61 0.55
N GLU A 160 27.95 -10.93 1.84
CA GLU A 160 27.05 -11.86 2.53
C GLU A 160 26.19 -11.14 3.57
N ILE A 161 24.96 -11.62 3.79
CA ILE A 161 24.12 -11.16 4.90
C ILE A 161 24.46 -11.99 6.15
N GLU A 162 25.11 -11.35 7.13
CA GLU A 162 25.45 -11.97 8.41
C GLU A 162 24.20 -12.19 9.27
N SER A 163 23.33 -11.20 9.37
CA SER A 163 22.07 -11.32 10.11
C SER A 163 20.99 -10.36 9.63
N ILE A 164 19.74 -10.78 9.80
CA ILE A 164 18.54 -9.96 9.58
C ILE A 164 17.75 -9.99 10.88
N ARG A 165 17.44 -8.83 11.48
CA ARG A 165 16.73 -8.74 12.76
C ARG A 165 15.79 -7.56 12.75
N TYR A 166 14.66 -7.67 13.44
CA TYR A 166 13.90 -6.47 13.81
C TYR A 166 14.71 -5.60 14.79
N PHE A 167 14.46 -4.30 14.82
CA PHE A 167 15.01 -3.41 15.85
C PHE A 167 13.95 -2.45 16.40
N ASP A 168 14.18 -1.95 17.62
CA ASP A 168 13.29 -0.99 18.27
C ASP A 168 13.66 0.44 17.85
N LEU A 169 12.69 1.20 17.32
CA LEU A 169 12.92 2.56 16.83
C LEU A 169 13.39 3.53 17.91
N GLN A 170 12.95 3.38 19.16
CA GLN A 170 13.29 4.33 20.23
C GLN A 170 14.72 4.12 20.74
N SER A 171 15.08 2.87 21.02
CA SER A 171 16.39 2.50 21.55
C SER A 171 17.44 2.25 20.47
N GLN A 172 17.03 2.09 19.21
CA GLN A 172 17.86 1.77 18.05
C GLN A 172 18.64 0.45 18.20
N LYS A 173 18.14 -0.45 19.06
CA LYS A 173 18.73 -1.76 19.35
C LYS A 173 17.97 -2.87 18.66
N SER A 174 18.71 -3.82 18.10
CA SER A 174 18.12 -5.05 17.55
C SER A 174 17.36 -5.83 18.63
N ILE A 175 16.22 -6.35 18.24
CA ILE A 175 15.39 -7.24 19.02
C ILE A 175 15.96 -8.66 18.84
N PRO A 176 15.90 -9.54 19.87
CA PRO A 176 16.28 -10.94 19.72
C PRO A 176 15.46 -11.65 18.63
N ASN A 177 16.07 -12.70 18.06
CA ASN A 177 15.59 -13.55 16.96
C ASN A 177 15.95 -13.02 15.56
N GLU A 178 16.63 -13.87 14.80
CA GLU A 178 16.98 -13.61 13.41
C GLU A 178 15.89 -14.08 12.47
N LEU A 179 15.75 -13.35 11.37
CA LEU A 179 14.92 -13.71 10.23
C LEU A 179 15.79 -14.40 9.18
N GLU A 180 15.24 -15.43 8.55
CA GLU A 180 15.88 -16.06 7.39
C GLU A 180 15.63 -15.25 6.11
N HIS A 181 14.49 -14.57 6.04
CA HIS A 181 14.11 -13.75 4.89
C HIS A 181 13.10 -12.68 5.33
N PHE A 182 12.96 -11.65 4.50
CA PHE A 182 11.88 -10.67 4.60
C PHE A 182 11.55 -10.10 3.21
N GLU A 183 10.46 -9.35 3.13
CA GLU A 183 9.99 -8.76 1.88
C GLU A 183 9.77 -7.26 2.04
N ILE A 184 10.12 -6.52 0.99
CA ILE A 184 9.96 -5.08 0.93
C ILE A 184 8.83 -4.78 -0.05
N CYS A 185 7.71 -4.30 0.49
CA CYS A 185 6.60 -3.83 -0.33
C CYS A 185 6.94 -2.46 -0.95
N PRO A 186 6.68 -2.23 -2.25
CA PRO A 186 6.76 -0.91 -2.85
C PRO A 186 5.80 0.06 -2.18
N PHE A 187 6.19 1.34 -2.05
CA PHE A 187 5.27 2.35 -1.50
C PHE A 187 4.28 2.90 -2.53
N LEU A 188 4.60 2.82 -3.83
CA LEU A 188 3.69 3.18 -4.93
C LEU A 188 3.51 2.02 -5.90
N LYS A 189 4.62 1.64 -6.53
CA LYS A 189 4.69 0.67 -7.61
C LYS A 189 6.14 0.19 -7.73
N TYR A 190 6.29 -1.07 -8.12
CA TYR A 190 7.54 -1.61 -8.63
C TYR A 190 7.81 -1.05 -10.03
N PHE A 191 8.95 -0.40 -10.18
CA PHE A 191 9.45 0.07 -11.47
C PHE A 191 10.63 -0.79 -11.91
N ASP A 192 10.59 -1.31 -13.14
CA ASP A 192 11.83 -1.64 -13.82
C ASP A 192 12.58 -0.34 -14.22
N LYS A 193 13.83 -0.49 -14.63
CA LYS A 193 14.71 0.66 -14.92
C LYS A 193 14.17 1.55 -16.04
N GLU A 194 13.61 0.97 -17.09
CA GLU A 194 13.11 1.74 -18.25
C GLU A 194 11.87 2.54 -17.87
N ASN A 195 10.91 1.89 -17.20
CA ASN A 195 9.70 2.54 -16.72
C ASN A 195 9.98 3.59 -15.64
N TYR A 196 11.04 3.43 -14.86
CA TYR A 196 11.43 4.42 -13.86
C TYR A 196 11.93 5.73 -14.48
N GLU A 197 12.72 5.67 -15.55
CA GLU A 197 13.17 6.89 -16.24
C GLU A 197 12.00 7.63 -16.91
N ILE A 198 11.09 6.92 -17.57
CA ILE A 198 9.86 7.51 -18.13
C ILE A 198 9.02 8.16 -17.01
N PHE A 199 8.98 7.53 -15.84
CA PHE A 199 8.27 8.06 -14.68
C PHE A 199 8.92 9.35 -14.14
N LYS A 200 10.26 9.42 -14.08
CA LYS A 200 10.98 10.64 -13.68
C LYS A 200 10.69 11.80 -14.62
N ASP A 201 10.74 11.57 -15.93
CA ASP A 201 10.43 12.62 -16.92
C ASP A 201 9.03 13.21 -16.67
N LYS A 202 8.03 12.34 -16.44
CA LYS A 202 6.67 12.79 -16.12
C LYS A 202 6.58 13.56 -14.80
N LEU A 203 7.36 13.15 -13.82
CA LEU A 203 7.39 13.77 -12.49
C LEU A 203 8.00 15.17 -12.54
N GLU A 204 9.08 15.34 -13.31
CA GLU A 204 9.70 16.63 -13.56
C GLU A 204 8.75 17.58 -14.33
N ASP A 205 8.05 17.05 -15.33
CA ASP A 205 7.10 17.80 -16.15
C ASP A 205 5.73 18.03 -15.48
N PHE A 206 5.49 17.43 -14.30
CA PHE A 206 4.19 17.49 -13.64
C PHE A 206 3.87 18.93 -13.20
N GLN A 207 2.79 19.49 -13.73
CA GLN A 207 2.35 20.84 -13.39
C GLN A 207 1.60 20.83 -12.05
N SER A 208 2.27 21.22 -10.97
CA SER A 208 1.71 21.38 -9.62
C SER A 208 2.27 22.64 -8.96
N ASP A 209 1.55 23.15 -7.98
CA ASP A 209 2.02 24.21 -7.07
C ASP A 209 2.97 23.67 -5.98
N THR A 210 3.21 22.36 -5.95
CA THR A 210 4.09 21.69 -4.98
C THR A 210 5.55 22.11 -5.15
N LEU A 211 6.25 22.37 -4.05
CA LEU A 211 7.64 22.87 -4.12
C LEU A 211 8.68 21.80 -4.48
N ILE A 212 8.40 20.53 -4.20
CA ILE A 212 9.33 19.42 -4.41
C ILE A 212 8.64 18.40 -5.29
N HIS A 213 9.27 18.05 -6.39
CA HIS A 213 8.76 17.09 -7.36
C HIS A 213 9.58 15.81 -7.24
N ASP A 214 9.19 14.96 -6.28
CA ASP A 214 9.81 13.67 -6.04
C ASP A 214 8.74 12.59 -5.96
N ILE A 215 9.20 11.33 -5.87
CA ILE A 215 8.31 10.18 -5.85
C ILE A 215 7.35 10.24 -4.66
N ASN A 216 7.79 10.78 -3.52
CA ASN A 216 7.04 10.90 -2.27
C ASN A 216 6.01 12.02 -2.31
N SER A 217 6.18 13.05 -3.13
CA SER A 217 5.25 14.17 -3.24
C SER A 217 4.21 13.98 -4.33
N LEU A 218 4.61 13.60 -5.54
CA LEU A 218 3.73 13.58 -6.72
C LEU A 218 3.69 12.23 -7.43
N GLY A 219 4.44 11.23 -6.96
CA GLY A 219 4.62 9.97 -7.68
C GLY A 219 3.33 9.20 -7.94
N PHE A 220 2.36 9.21 -7.02
CA PHE A 220 1.07 8.54 -7.24
C PHE A 220 0.32 9.12 -8.46
N TRP A 221 0.44 10.43 -8.70
CA TRP A 221 -0.27 11.12 -9.77
C TRP A 221 0.37 10.89 -11.15
N CYS A 222 1.63 10.46 -11.19
CA CYS A 222 2.40 10.27 -12.42
C CYS A 222 2.31 8.83 -12.97
N ILE A 223 1.51 7.96 -12.35
CA ILE A 223 1.34 6.56 -12.76
C ILE A 223 0.00 6.36 -13.46
N ASP A 224 0.03 6.28 -14.79
CA ASP A 224 -1.19 6.23 -15.62
C ASP A 224 -1.90 4.86 -15.62
N ASP A 225 -1.16 3.78 -15.36
CA ASP A 225 -1.61 2.41 -15.58
C ASP A 225 -2.15 1.72 -14.31
N PHE A 226 -2.44 2.50 -13.27
CA PHE A 226 -3.21 2.05 -12.11
C PHE A 226 -4.59 1.51 -12.52
N PHE A 227 -5.12 0.62 -11.68
CA PHE A 227 -6.33 -0.14 -11.96
C PHE A 227 -7.57 0.54 -11.37
N ASP A 228 -8.67 0.52 -12.11
CA ASP A 228 -9.97 0.99 -11.62
C ASP A 228 -10.66 -0.16 -10.86
N TYR A 229 -10.69 -0.06 -9.53
CA TYR A 229 -11.29 -1.10 -8.68
C TYR A 229 -12.81 -1.19 -8.81
N LEU A 230 -13.47 -0.21 -9.41
CA LEU A 230 -14.90 -0.29 -9.73
C LEU A 230 -15.18 -1.21 -10.94
N GLU A 231 -14.16 -1.73 -11.61
CA GLU A 231 -14.29 -2.81 -12.59
C GLU A 231 -14.54 -4.20 -11.93
N LEU A 232 -14.25 -4.34 -10.64
CA LEU A 232 -14.52 -5.57 -9.88
C LEU A 232 -16.01 -5.81 -9.67
N ASP A 233 -16.39 -7.04 -9.29
CA ASP A 233 -17.74 -7.28 -8.76
C ASP A 233 -17.89 -6.53 -7.43
N PHE A 234 -18.74 -5.50 -7.41
CA PHE A 234 -18.90 -4.61 -6.25
C PHE A 234 -20.35 -4.39 -5.86
N LEU A 235 -20.57 -4.13 -4.56
CA LEU A 235 -21.82 -3.63 -4.00
C LEU A 235 -21.56 -2.48 -3.03
N ALA A 236 -22.51 -1.56 -2.94
CA ALA A 236 -22.52 -0.46 -1.98
C ALA A 236 -23.36 -0.80 -0.75
N CYS A 237 -22.90 -0.39 0.44
CA CYS A 237 -23.64 -0.61 1.68
C CYS A 237 -24.91 0.24 1.80
N GLU A 238 -24.95 1.38 1.11
CA GLU A 238 -26.06 2.33 1.09
C GLU A 238 -26.02 3.21 -0.17
N LYS A 239 -27.01 4.09 -0.33
CA LYS A 239 -26.98 5.14 -1.35
C LYS A 239 -26.02 6.25 -0.94
N PHE A 240 -25.16 6.65 -1.85
CA PHE A 240 -24.29 7.82 -1.71
C PHE A 240 -24.97 9.07 -2.26
N ASP A 241 -24.73 10.23 -1.63
CA ASP A 241 -25.16 11.51 -2.18
C ASP A 241 -24.27 11.87 -3.37
N ILE A 242 -24.86 11.92 -4.55
CA ILE A 242 -24.14 12.17 -5.81
C ILE A 242 -23.49 13.56 -5.80
N ASN A 243 -24.04 14.52 -5.02
CA ASN A 243 -23.50 15.87 -4.94
C ASN A 243 -22.21 15.97 -4.10
N GLU A 244 -21.89 14.94 -3.30
CA GLU A 244 -20.64 14.88 -2.52
C GLU A 244 -19.43 14.48 -3.40
N TYR A 245 -19.64 14.11 -4.68
CA TYR A 245 -18.58 13.58 -5.55
C TYR A 245 -18.52 14.33 -6.89
N GLU A 246 -17.29 14.59 -7.37
CA GLU A 246 -17.07 15.26 -8.66
C GLU A 246 -17.40 14.36 -9.87
N LYS A 247 -17.30 13.04 -9.69
CA LYS A 247 -17.59 12.04 -10.72
C LYS A 247 -19.05 11.58 -10.61
N ASP A 248 -19.67 11.26 -11.75
CA ASP A 248 -21.00 10.63 -11.74
C ASP A 248 -20.92 9.23 -11.13
N ILE A 249 -21.51 9.07 -9.95
CA ILE A 249 -21.57 7.79 -9.21
C ILE A 249 -22.95 7.12 -9.29
N SER A 250 -23.83 7.54 -10.21
CA SER A 250 -25.18 6.98 -10.34
C SER A 250 -25.17 5.46 -10.55
N PHE A 251 -24.15 4.93 -11.23
CA PHE A 251 -23.96 3.50 -11.44
C PHE A 251 -23.62 2.74 -10.14
N VAL A 252 -22.98 3.39 -9.16
CA VAL A 252 -22.73 2.81 -7.83
C VAL A 252 -24.04 2.66 -7.07
N ASN A 253 -24.88 3.70 -7.12
CA ASN A 253 -26.21 3.70 -6.50
C ASN A 253 -27.20 2.72 -7.16
N ALA A 254 -26.86 2.13 -8.30
CA ALA A 254 -27.62 1.03 -8.91
C ALA A 254 -27.25 -0.35 -8.36
N LYS A 255 -26.12 -0.48 -7.66
CA LYS A 255 -25.57 -1.74 -7.12
C LYS A 255 -25.48 -1.69 -5.60
N ILE A 256 -26.62 -1.64 -4.93
CA ILE A 256 -26.69 -1.52 -3.48
C ILE A 256 -27.03 -2.89 -2.89
N LEU A 257 -26.50 -3.11 -1.69
CA LEU A 257 -26.94 -4.20 -0.82
C LEU A 257 -28.49 -4.23 -0.76
N PRO A 258 -29.11 -5.37 -1.07
CA PRO A 258 -30.56 -5.51 -1.06
C PRO A 258 -31.17 -5.34 0.35
#